data_AF-A0A1K1QJK4-F1
#
_entry.id   AF-A0A1K1QJK4-F1
#
_cell.length_a   1.000
_cell.length_b   1.000
_cell.length_c   1.000
_cell.angle_alpha   90.00
_cell.angle_beta   90.00
_cell.angle_gamma   90.00
#
_symmetry.space_group_name_H-M   'P 1'
#
loop_
_entity.id
_entity.type
_entity.pdbx_description
1 polymer ?
#
loop_
_entity_poly.entity_id
_entity_poly.type
_entity_poly.pdbx_seq_one_letter_code
_entity_poly.pdbx_strand_id
1 'polypeptide(L)'
;MFGFKLNYKLFYQYMDPYIVVLLVPIIIIGLTVYSYFIQLLREEVIRGNLNLLAQVKDTIDVKMNEFGNIAYHIASNPNLTPYAATKSAYSEMNAIFELRNYLLL
;
A
#
# COMPACT_ATOMS: atom_id res chain seq x y z
N MET A 1 -54.91 48.63 -10.63
CA MET A 1 -54.17 47.47 -11.20
C MET A 1 -52.77 47.95 -11.55
N PHE A 2 -51.83 47.86 -10.60
CA PHE A 2 -50.47 48.38 -10.77
C PHE A 2 -49.63 47.34 -11.52
N GLY A 3 -49.50 47.51 -12.84
CA GLY A 3 -48.66 46.65 -13.67
C GLY A 3 -47.20 46.99 -13.45
N PHE A 4 -46.48 46.19 -12.67
CA PHE A 4 -45.02 46.21 -12.60
C PHE A 4 -44.46 45.79 -13.97
N LYS A 5 -44.12 46.77 -14.83
CA LYS A 5 -43.23 46.51 -15.97
C LYS A 5 -41.80 46.39 -15.41
N LEU A 6 -41.40 45.17 -15.08
CA LEU A 6 -40.02 44.84 -14.72
C LEU A 6 -39.14 45.11 -15.95
N ASN A 7 -38.35 46.18 -15.89
CA ASN A 7 -37.34 46.48 -16.89
C ASN A 7 -36.13 45.57 -16.65
N TYR A 8 -36.15 44.38 -17.26
CA TYR A 8 -35.11 43.34 -17.20
C TYR A 8 -33.70 43.89 -17.44
N LYS A 9 -33.58 44.94 -18.26
CA LYS A 9 -32.29 45.58 -18.55
C LYS A 9 -31.65 46.24 -17.32
N LEU A 10 -32.43 46.90 -16.46
CA LEU A 10 -31.91 47.46 -15.20
C LEU A 10 -31.58 46.33 -14.21
N PHE A 11 -32.43 45.30 -14.14
CA PHE A 11 -32.25 44.21 -13.18
C PHE A 11 -30.93 43.45 -13.41
N TYR A 12 -30.60 43.08 -14.66
CA TYR A 12 -29.32 42.45 -15.00
C TYR A 12 -28.13 43.38 -14.78
N GLN A 13 -28.25 44.66 -15.16
CA GLN A 13 -27.18 45.64 -14.98
C GLN A 13 -26.76 45.82 -13.52
N TYR A 14 -27.70 45.69 -12.57
CA TYR A 14 -27.40 45.77 -11.15
C TYR A 14 -27.11 44.42 -10.48
N MET A 15 -27.54 43.27 -11.03
CA MET A 15 -27.26 41.96 -10.44
C MET A 15 -25.89 41.37 -10.82
N ASP A 16 -25.45 41.54 -12.06
CA ASP A 16 -24.19 40.96 -12.55
C ASP A 16 -22.95 41.27 -11.68
N PRO A 17 -22.69 42.52 -11.25
CA PRO A 17 -21.51 42.81 -10.43
C PRO A 17 -21.56 42.10 -9.07
N TYR A 18 -22.74 41.91 -8.47
CA TYR A 18 -22.85 41.18 -7.19
C TYR A 18 -22.58 39.67 -7.37
N ILE A 19 -23.03 39.08 -8.49
CA ILE A 19 -22.73 37.70 -8.82
C ILE A 19 -21.23 37.52 -9.05
N VAL A 20 -20.58 38.44 -9.77
CA VAL A 20 -19.15 38.38 -10.04
C VAL A 20 -18.33 38.49 -8.74
N VAL A 21 -18.69 39.43 -7.84
CA VAL A 21 -18.01 39.58 -6.54
C VAL A 21 -18.12 38.30 -5.70
N LEU A 22 -19.20 37.54 -5.83
CA LEU A 22 -19.37 36.26 -5.13
C LEU A 22 -18.66 35.09 -5.84
N LEU A 23 -18.68 35.05 -7.16
CA LEU A 23 -18.08 33.96 -7.95
C LEU A 23 -16.55 34.01 -7.94
N VAL A 24 -15.95 35.20 -7.97
CA VAL A 24 -14.49 35.36 -7.99
C VAL A 24 -13.80 34.61 -6.84
N PRO A 25 -14.16 34.78 -5.55
CA PRO A 25 -13.52 34.05 -4.46
C PRO A 25 -13.78 32.53 -4.55
N ILE A 26 -14.97 32.12 -4.99
CA ILE A 26 -15.30 30.70 -5.16
C ILE A 26 -14.40 30.05 -6.21
N ILE A 27 -14.19 30.72 -7.35
CA ILE A 27 -13.32 30.21 -8.42
C ILE A 27 -11.87 30.13 -7.95
N ILE A 28 -11.37 31.18 -7.28
CA ILE A 28 -9.99 31.20 -6.77
C ILE A 28 -9.76 30.06 -5.77
N ILE A 29 -10.68 29.89 -4.82
CA ILE A 29 -10.61 28.81 -3.84
C ILE A 29 -10.71 27.46 -4.55
N GLY A 30 -11.64 27.30 -5.48
CA GLY A 30 -11.85 26.06 -6.23
C GLY A 30 -10.59 25.63 -6.98
N LEU A 31 -9.94 26.55 -7.71
CA LEU A 31 -8.71 26.27 -8.45
C LEU A 31 -7.54 25.93 -7.51
N THR A 32 -7.42 26.65 -6.40
CA THR A 32 -6.35 26.43 -5.41
C THR A 32 -6.52 25.07 -4.73
N VAL A 33 -7.73 24.75 -4.27
CA VAL A 33 -8.04 23.47 -3.62
C VAL A 33 -7.88 22.32 -4.60
N TYR A 34 -8.35 22.47 -5.84
CA TYR A 34 -8.24 21.43 -6.86
C TYR A 34 -6.78 21.04 -7.12
N SER A 35 -5.91 22.03 -7.35
CA SER A 35 -4.48 21.77 -7.60
C SER A 35 -3.80 21.13 -6.39
N TYR A 36 -4.04 21.64 -5.18
CA TYR A 36 -3.52 21.06 -3.95
C TYR A 36 -3.98 19.61 -3.75
N PHE A 37 -5.26 19.33 -3.95
CA PHE A 37 -5.84 18.02 -3.74
C PHE A 37 -5.26 16.96 -4.70
N ILE A 38 -5.09 17.31 -5.98
CA ILE A 38 -4.47 16.40 -6.96
C ILE A 38 -3.01 16.10 -6.62
N GLN A 39 -2.26 17.10 -6.15
CA GLN A 39 -0.89 16.88 -5.70
C GLN A 39 -0.85 15.96 -4.48
N LEU A 40 -1.67 16.26 -3.47
CA LEU A 40 -1.73 15.47 -2.24
C LEU A 40 -2.11 14.01 -2.53
N LEU A 41 -3.13 13.79 -3.36
CA LEU A 41 -3.54 12.45 -3.77
C LEU A 41 -2.42 11.70 -4.49
N ARG A 42 -1.71 12.36 -5.41
CA ARG A 42 -0.60 11.74 -6.13
C ARG A 42 0.50 11.31 -5.17
N GLU A 43 0.88 12.19 -4.26
CA GLU A 43 1.92 11.89 -3.27
C GLU A 43 1.50 10.75 -2.33
N GLU A 44 0.25 10.74 -1.89
CA GLU A 44 -0.27 9.70 -1.01
C GLU A 44 -0.28 8.32 -1.68
N VAL A 45 -0.67 8.25 -2.96
CA VAL A 45 -0.60 7.01 -3.74
C VAL A 45 0.84 6.53 -3.93
N ILE A 46 1.77 7.43 -4.23
CA ILE A 46 3.19 7.08 -4.40
C ILE A 46 3.78 6.58 -3.07
N ARG A 47 3.57 7.33 -1.98
CA ARG A 47 4.05 6.94 -0.63
C ARG A 47 3.43 5.62 -0.19
N GLY A 48 2.12 5.44 -0.41
CA GLY A 48 1.41 4.19 -0.11
C GLY A 48 2.02 2.99 -0.83
N ASN A 49 2.26 3.11 -2.14
CA ASN A 49 2.87 2.05 -2.92
C ASN A 49 4.30 1.74 -2.47
N LEU A 50 5.12 2.77 -2.19
CA LEU A 50 6.48 2.56 -1.68
C LEU A 50 6.46 1.85 -0.32
N ASN A 51 5.55 2.22 0.57
CA ASN A 51 5.39 1.58 1.88
C ASN A 51 4.92 0.13 1.75
N LEU A 52 4.04 -0.18 0.78
CA LEU A 52 3.63 -1.56 0.50
C LEU A 52 4.81 -2.40 -0.01
N LEU A 53 5.59 -1.86 -0.95
CA LEU A 53 6.78 -2.54 -1.47
C LEU A 53 7.82 -2.77 -0.36
N ALA A 54 8.03 -1.80 0.53
CA ALA A 54 8.91 -1.95 1.69
C ALA A 54 8.42 -3.06 2.64
N GLN A 55 7.12 -3.11 2.95
CA GLN A 55 6.56 -4.17 3.79
C GLN A 55 6.71 -5.57 3.18
N VAL A 56 6.50 -5.70 1.86
CA VAL A 56 6.71 -6.96 1.14
C VAL A 56 8.18 -7.36 1.21
N LYS A 57 9.10 -6.42 0.98
CA LYS A 57 10.53 -6.66 1.11
C LYS A 57 10.90 -7.14 2.52
N ASP A 58 10.45 -6.45 3.55
CA ASP A 58 10.76 -6.81 4.94
C ASP A 58 10.21 -8.19 5.30
N THR A 59 9.03 -8.53 4.79
CA THR A 59 8.44 -9.87 4.96
C THR A 59 9.31 -10.94 4.30
N ILE A 60 9.79 -10.70 3.07
CA ILE A 60 10.69 -11.62 2.37
C ILE A 60 12.02 -11.74 3.11
N ASP A 61 12.59 -10.63 3.59
CA ASP A 61 13.86 -10.63 4.34
C ASP A 61 13.73 -11.48 5.63
N VAL A 62 12.61 -11.38 6.34
CA VAL A 62 12.31 -12.25 7.50
C VAL A 62 12.22 -13.71 7.09
N LYS A 63 11.50 -14.03 6.00
CA LYS A 63 11.39 -15.42 5.52
C LYS A 63 12.71 -16.00 5.04
N MET A 64 13.57 -15.20 4.40
CA MET A 64 14.92 -15.63 4.03
C MET A 64 15.77 -15.94 5.25
N ASN A 65 15.68 -15.13 6.32
CA ASN A 65 16.36 -15.41 7.58
C ASN A 65 15.85 -16.69 8.25
N GLU A 66 14.53 -16.92 8.26
CA GLU A 66 13.94 -18.18 8.75
C GLU A 66 14.45 -19.39 7.96
N PHE A 67 14.49 -19.32 6.63
CA PHE A 67 15.06 -20.38 5.80
C PHE A 67 16.55 -20.63 6.08
N GLY A 68 17.33 -19.56 6.29
CA GLY A 68 18.73 -19.67 6.71
C GLY A 68 18.89 -20.41 8.03
N ASN A 69 18.04 -20.10 9.02
CA ASN A 69 18.02 -20.79 10.31
C ASN A 69 17.62 -22.26 10.16
N ILE A 70 16.60 -22.58 9.37
CA ILE A 70 16.18 -23.97 9.10
C ILE A 70 17.32 -24.75 8.43
N ALA A 71 17.96 -24.17 7.42
CA ALA A 71 19.09 -24.80 6.73
C ALA A 71 20.26 -25.06 7.69
N TYR A 72 20.57 -24.11 8.58
CA TYR A 72 21.59 -24.28 9.61
C TYR A 72 21.23 -25.41 10.59
N HIS A 73 19.98 -25.47 11.05
CA HIS A 73 19.52 -26.55 11.93
C HIS A 73 19.56 -27.93 11.26
N ILE A 74 19.24 -28.03 9.98
CA ILE A 74 19.35 -29.27 9.20
C ILE A 74 20.82 -29.67 9.05
N ALA A 75 21.69 -28.74 8.65
CA ALA A 75 23.11 -29.02 8.40
C ALA A 75 23.89 -29.36 9.68
N SER A 76 23.49 -28.79 10.81
CA SER A 76 24.10 -29.07 12.12
C SER A 76 23.54 -30.34 12.80
N ASN A 77 22.50 -30.96 12.24
CA ASN A 77 21.94 -32.18 12.81
C ASN A 77 22.82 -33.40 12.49
N PRO A 78 23.43 -34.05 13.50
CA PRO A 78 24.33 -35.17 13.30
C PRO A 78 23.65 -36.39 12.65
N ASN A 79 22.33 -36.56 12.82
CA ASN A 79 21.54 -37.65 12.23
C ASN A 79 21.25 -37.42 10.74
N LEU A 80 21.32 -36.17 10.26
CA LEU A 80 21.05 -35.78 8.88
C LEU A 80 22.33 -35.63 8.04
N THR A 81 23.50 -35.91 8.62
CA THR A 81 24.75 -35.94 7.85
C THR A 81 24.68 -37.04 6.78
N PRO A 82 25.25 -36.84 5.57
CA PRO A 82 25.15 -37.82 4.48
C PRO A 82 25.56 -39.23 4.90
N TYR A 83 26.61 -39.32 5.73
CA TYR A 83 27.11 -40.57 6.27
C TYR A 83 26.19 -41.21 7.32
N ALA A 84 25.63 -40.43 8.26
CA ALA A 84 24.72 -40.97 9.28
C ALA A 84 23.36 -41.35 8.69
N ALA A 85 22.86 -40.56 7.75
CA ALA A 85 21.56 -40.75 7.10
C ALA A 85 21.51 -42.04 6.25
N THR A 86 22.62 -42.42 5.60
CA THR A 86 22.69 -43.59 4.70
C THR A 86 23.33 -44.84 5.34
N LYS A 87 23.62 -44.78 6.64
CA LYS A 87 24.32 -45.87 7.34
C LYS A 87 23.52 -47.18 7.41
N SER A 88 22.18 -47.10 7.43
CA SER A 88 21.29 -48.26 7.46
C SER A 88 19.87 -47.87 7.03
N ALA A 89 19.06 -48.85 6.59
CA ALA A 89 17.65 -48.62 6.23
C ALA A 89 16.82 -48.00 7.39
N TYR A 90 17.20 -48.27 8.65
CA TYR A 90 16.57 -47.67 9.82
C TYR A 90 16.99 -46.19 10.01
N SER A 91 18.26 -45.88 9.74
CA SER A 91 18.80 -44.51 9.79
C SER A 91 18.21 -43.63 8.70
N GLU A 92 17.99 -44.17 7.50
CA GLU A 92 17.33 -43.46 6.39
C GLU A 92 15.89 -43.08 6.74
N MET A 93 15.14 -44.00 7.36
CA MET A 93 13.75 -43.74 7.76
C MET A 93 13.67 -42.68 8.87
N ASN A 94 14.60 -42.70 9.82
CA ASN A 94 14.69 -41.68 10.87
C ASN A 94 15.08 -40.30 10.31
N ALA A 95 15.99 -40.24 9.33
CA ALA A 95 16.36 -38.98 8.67
C ALA A 95 15.16 -38.35 7.92
N ILE A 96 14.34 -39.15 7.24
CA ILE A 96 13.10 -38.67 6.59
C ILE A 96 12.09 -38.16 7.62
N PHE A 97 11.94 -38.86 8.74
CA PHE A 97 11.05 -38.45 9.82
C PHE A 97 11.49 -37.13 10.46
N GLU A 98 12.80 -36.97 10.68
CA GLU A 98 13.40 -35.79 11.28
C GLU A 98 13.32 -34.57 10.33
N LEU A 99 13.52 -34.76 9.01
CA LEU A 99 13.28 -33.73 7.99
C LEU A 99 11.83 -33.26 7.92
N ARG A 100 10.85 -34.16 8.11
CA ARG A 100 9.42 -33.80 8.17
C ARG A 100 9.08 -32.88 9.34
N ASN A 101 9.83 -32.95 10.44
CA ASN A 101 9.59 -32.11 11.60
C ASN A 101 9.92 -30.62 11.32
N TYR A 102 10.87 -30.36 10.43
CA TYR A 102 11.22 -29.00 9.99
C TYR A 102 10.22 -28.39 9.00
N LEU A 103 9.33 -29.20 8.40
CA LEU A 103 8.24 -28.75 7.51
C LEU A 103 6.97 -28.31 8.25
N LEU A 104 6.89 -28.56 9.56
CA LEU A 104 5.72 -28.30 10.40
C LEU A 104 5.92 -27.14 11.39
N LEU A 105 7.07 -26.48 11.34
CA LEU A 105 7.44 -25.27 12.09
C LEU A 105 7.31 -24.04 11.18
#